data_AF-K2FNV7-F1
#
_entry.id   AF-K2FNV7-F1
#
_cell.length_a   1.000
_cell.length_b   1.000
_cell.length_c   1.000
_cell.angle_alpha   90.00
_cell.angle_beta   90.00
_cell.angle_gamma   90.00
#
_symmetry.space_group_name_H-M   'P 1'
#
loop_
_entity.id
_entity.type
_entity.pdbx_description
1 polymer ?
#
loop_
_entity_poly.entity_id
_entity_poly.type
_entity_poly.pdbx_seq_one_letter_code
_entity_poly.pdbx_strand_id
1 'polypeptide(L)'
;MNCGVEDDERMVIGQGFGSSGTLTFGANNASPSVWDDQSITTPIPNINLGNNPAVVTTDGISSPQYSFVSPCGSGAPCDSDPTTPSCEVGACSGNTVCSLDANCTCVDAPQVVQFSNCGNPPPPPPLSPNPRPNSQDACINSKIGARFDRDINPATLIPSNIKVDDCGSDPNCDSTISVSGTINIY
;
A
#
# COMPACT_ATOMS: atom_id res chain seq x y z
N MET A 1 -11.83 2.24 -10.80
CA MET A 1 -10.77 1.35 -10.32
C MET A 1 -9.82 1.25 -11.48
N ASN A 2 -8.58 1.69 -11.28
CA ASN A 2 -7.77 2.22 -12.37
C ASN A 2 -6.41 1.53 -12.33
N CYS A 3 -6.34 0.43 -13.05
CA CYS A 3 -5.26 -0.52 -13.01
C CYS A 3 -5.34 -1.46 -14.22
N GLY A 4 -4.24 -2.12 -14.57
CA GLY A 4 -4.17 -3.03 -15.73
C GLY A 4 -2.74 -3.39 -16.11
N VAL A 5 -2.61 -4.35 -17.04
CA VAL A 5 -1.35 -4.81 -17.65
C VAL A 5 -0.91 -3.89 -18.81
N GLU A 6 0.27 -4.10 -19.37
CA GLU A 6 0.66 -3.52 -20.67
C GLU A 6 -0.35 -3.87 -21.79
N ASP A 7 -0.51 -2.97 -22.77
CA ASP A 7 -1.41 -3.05 -23.94
C ASP A 7 -2.93 -3.07 -23.64
N ASP A 8 -3.35 -3.29 -22.40
CA ASP A 8 -4.76 -3.22 -21.98
C ASP A 8 -5.33 -1.80 -22.22
N GLU A 9 -6.43 -1.67 -22.98
CA GLU A 9 -7.08 -0.36 -23.14
C GLU A 9 -7.76 0.11 -21.84
N ARG A 10 -7.58 1.39 -21.51
CA ARG A 10 -8.21 2.08 -20.39
C ARG A 10 -8.68 3.47 -20.76
N MET A 11 -9.79 3.86 -20.16
CA MET A 11 -10.40 5.18 -20.28
C MET A 11 -10.09 6.01 -19.02
N VAL A 12 -9.37 7.12 -19.20
CA VAL A 12 -9.17 8.15 -18.18
C VAL A 12 -10.30 9.16 -18.34
N ILE A 13 -11.02 9.45 -17.27
CA ILE A 13 -12.20 10.35 -17.27
C ILE A 13 -11.90 11.58 -16.42
N GLY A 14 -12.27 12.76 -16.92
CA GLY A 14 -12.09 14.05 -16.25
C GLY A 14 -12.79 15.17 -17.00
N GLN A 15 -12.21 16.37 -16.97
CA GLN A 15 -12.66 17.58 -17.69
C GLN A 15 -11.47 18.49 -17.96
N GLY A 16 -11.53 19.32 -19.00
CA GLY A 16 -10.46 20.27 -19.34
C GLY A 16 -9.23 19.62 -20.00
N PHE A 17 -9.40 18.42 -20.57
CA PHE A 17 -8.35 17.75 -21.33
C PHE A 17 -8.15 18.35 -22.75
N GLY A 18 -9.03 19.25 -23.19
CA GLY A 18 -8.96 19.84 -24.53
C GLY A 18 -9.02 18.80 -25.66
N SER A 19 -8.51 19.15 -26.83
CA SER A 19 -8.47 18.27 -28.00
C SER A 19 -7.13 17.54 -28.21
N SER A 20 -6.12 17.83 -27.40
CA SER A 20 -4.80 17.17 -27.45
C SER A 20 -3.96 17.48 -26.22
N GLY A 21 -3.07 16.57 -25.86
CA GLY A 21 -2.09 16.74 -24.78
C GLY A 21 -1.15 15.54 -24.69
N THR A 22 -0.56 15.34 -23.52
CA THR A 22 0.20 14.13 -23.17
C THR A 22 -0.40 13.45 -21.95
N LEU A 23 -0.50 12.12 -21.97
CA LEU A 23 -0.85 11.30 -20.82
C LEU A 23 0.37 10.45 -20.44
N THR A 24 0.77 10.46 -19.17
CA THR A 24 1.83 9.59 -18.65
C THR A 24 1.31 8.65 -17.56
N PHE A 25 1.99 7.52 -17.38
CA PHE A 25 1.85 6.64 -16.23
C PHE A 25 3.22 6.51 -15.56
N GLY A 26 3.40 7.16 -14.41
CA GLY A 26 4.73 7.37 -13.83
C GLY A 26 5.63 8.17 -14.77
N ALA A 27 6.77 7.59 -15.17
CA ALA A 27 7.73 8.20 -16.08
C ALA A 27 7.48 7.89 -17.57
N ASN A 28 6.52 7.03 -17.90
CA ASN A 28 6.31 6.52 -19.26
C ASN A 28 5.15 7.24 -19.96
N ASN A 29 5.36 7.64 -21.21
CA ASN A 29 4.32 8.25 -22.04
C ASN A 29 3.36 7.19 -22.58
N ALA A 30 2.06 7.42 -22.43
CA ALA A 30 1.02 6.66 -23.10
C ALA A 30 0.87 7.12 -24.56
N SER A 31 0.18 6.32 -25.39
CA SER A 31 -0.16 6.66 -26.79
C SER A 31 -1.66 6.54 -27.00
N PRO A 32 -2.45 7.59 -26.66
CA PRO A 32 -3.90 7.52 -26.69
C PRO A 32 -4.50 7.17 -28.05
N SER A 33 -5.45 6.24 -28.05
CA SER A 33 -6.28 5.85 -29.19
C SER A 33 -7.42 6.85 -29.43
N VAL A 34 -7.91 7.50 -28.37
CA VAL A 34 -8.95 8.55 -28.41
C VAL A 34 -8.59 9.66 -27.42
N TRP A 35 -8.81 10.92 -27.80
CA TRP A 35 -8.67 12.09 -26.92
C TRP A 35 -9.83 13.06 -27.15
N ASP A 36 -10.55 13.40 -26.08
CA ASP A 36 -11.51 14.49 -26.02
C ASP A 36 -11.40 15.22 -24.67
N ASP A 37 -12.16 16.31 -24.49
CA ASP A 37 -12.05 17.20 -23.32
C ASP A 37 -12.40 16.53 -21.97
N GLN A 38 -13.13 15.42 -22.00
CA GLN A 38 -13.64 14.72 -20.82
C GLN A 38 -13.13 13.27 -20.72
N SER A 39 -12.62 12.70 -21.82
CA SER A 39 -12.11 11.33 -21.84
C SER A 39 -10.88 11.13 -22.72
N ILE A 40 -10.00 10.24 -22.26
CA ILE A 40 -8.82 9.80 -23.00
C ILE A 40 -8.82 8.26 -22.94
N THR A 41 -8.93 7.62 -24.10
CA THR A 41 -8.74 6.16 -24.20
C THR A 41 -7.33 5.88 -24.66
N THR A 42 -6.61 4.98 -23.99
CA THR A 42 -5.24 4.59 -24.32
C THR A 42 -4.99 3.14 -23.99
N PRO A 43 -4.16 2.41 -24.76
CA PRO A 43 -3.44 1.26 -24.22
C PRO A 43 -2.52 1.73 -23.09
N ILE A 44 -2.35 0.89 -22.07
CA ILE A 44 -1.37 1.11 -21.00
C ILE A 44 0.05 0.85 -21.57
N PRO A 45 0.99 1.81 -21.46
CA PRO A 45 2.37 1.61 -21.91
C PRO A 45 3.12 0.63 -20.99
N ASN A 46 4.29 0.15 -21.44
CA ASN A 46 5.20 -0.61 -20.57
C ASN A 46 5.56 0.22 -19.32
N ILE A 47 5.15 -0.27 -18.14
CA ILE A 47 5.34 0.41 -16.86
C ILE A 47 5.81 -0.57 -15.78
N ASN A 48 6.49 -0.04 -14.77
CA ASN A 48 6.96 -0.83 -13.64
C ASN A 48 5.79 -1.45 -12.87
N LEU A 49 6.03 -2.55 -12.17
CA LEU A 49 5.06 -3.13 -11.25
C LEU A 49 4.76 -2.17 -10.08
N GLY A 50 3.53 -2.15 -9.60
CA GLY A 50 3.06 -1.29 -8.51
C GLY A 50 2.43 0.02 -8.98
N ASN A 51 2.54 1.07 -8.16
CA ASN A 51 1.86 2.35 -8.39
C ASN A 51 2.64 3.25 -9.37
N ASN A 52 1.99 3.63 -10.47
CA ASN A 52 2.49 4.49 -11.53
C ASN A 52 1.50 5.65 -11.71
N PRO A 53 1.64 6.77 -10.97
CA PRO A 53 0.68 7.87 -11.01
C PRO A 53 0.44 8.39 -12.43
N ALA A 54 -0.83 8.41 -12.84
CA ALA A 54 -1.27 8.95 -14.11
C ALA A 54 -1.37 10.48 -14.06
N VAL A 55 -0.87 11.16 -15.10
CA VAL A 55 -0.94 12.62 -15.25
C VAL A 55 -1.31 12.97 -16.68
N VAL A 56 -2.31 13.85 -16.84
CA VAL A 56 -2.65 14.48 -18.11
C VAL A 56 -2.02 15.87 -18.13
N THR A 57 -1.37 16.26 -19.23
CA THR A 57 -0.81 17.60 -19.41
C THR A 57 -1.29 18.20 -20.72
N THR A 58 -1.89 19.40 -20.64
CA THR A 58 -2.50 20.14 -21.75
C THR A 58 -2.07 21.60 -21.68
N ASP A 59 -1.68 22.20 -22.81
CA ASP A 59 -1.15 23.57 -22.88
C ASP A 59 -0.04 23.90 -21.85
N GLY A 60 0.74 22.90 -21.43
CA GLY A 60 1.79 23.01 -20.42
C GLY A 60 1.31 22.97 -18.96
N ILE A 61 0.01 22.76 -18.72
CA ILE A 61 -0.61 22.61 -17.40
C ILE A 61 -0.84 21.13 -17.13
N SER A 62 -0.30 20.61 -16.03
CA SER A 62 -0.53 19.22 -15.59
C SER A 62 -1.73 19.11 -14.65
N SER A 63 -2.48 18.02 -14.80
CA SER A 63 -3.53 17.60 -13.87
C SER A 63 -2.95 17.25 -12.50
N PRO A 64 -3.80 17.15 -11.45
CA PRO A 64 -3.46 16.38 -10.27
C PRO A 64 -3.05 14.95 -10.66
N GLN A 65 -2.15 14.36 -9.88
CA GLN A 65 -1.78 12.95 -10.01
C GLN A 65 -2.96 12.06 -9.61
N TYR A 66 -3.23 11.05 -10.43
CA TYR A 66 -4.22 10.03 -10.16
C TYR A 66 -3.52 8.65 -10.02
N SER A 67 -3.79 7.90 -8.95
CA SER A 67 -3.07 6.64 -8.67
C SER A 67 -3.48 5.52 -9.63
N PHE A 68 -2.54 4.97 -10.41
CA PHE A 68 -2.78 3.83 -11.30
C PHE A 68 -1.85 2.67 -10.95
N VAL A 69 -2.35 1.43 -10.91
CA VAL A 69 -1.57 0.25 -10.48
C VAL A 69 -1.37 -0.74 -11.61
N SER A 70 -0.15 -1.28 -11.75
CA SER A 70 0.19 -2.31 -12.75
C SER A 70 0.79 -3.57 -12.11
N PRO A 71 0.32 -4.77 -12.48
CA PRO A 71 -1.01 -5.07 -13.00
C PRO A 71 -2.04 -5.07 -11.86
N CYS A 72 -3.24 -5.62 -12.08
CA CYS A 72 -4.27 -5.78 -11.05
C CYS A 72 -4.73 -7.22 -10.90
N GLY A 73 -4.88 -7.68 -9.66
CA GLY A 73 -5.34 -9.03 -9.37
C GLY A 73 -4.35 -10.06 -9.91
N SER A 74 -4.81 -10.91 -10.82
CA SER A 74 -4.02 -12.01 -11.38
C SER A 74 -2.78 -11.52 -12.13
N GLY A 75 -1.62 -12.04 -11.74
CA GLY A 75 -0.31 -11.60 -12.22
C GLY A 75 0.27 -10.36 -11.51
N ALA A 76 -0.42 -9.80 -10.51
CA ALA A 76 0.14 -8.77 -9.64
C ALA A 76 1.22 -9.35 -8.71
N PRO A 77 2.06 -8.50 -8.05
CA PRO A 77 3.24 -8.97 -7.31
C PRO A 77 2.96 -9.98 -6.18
N CYS A 78 1.70 -10.19 -5.79
CA CYS A 78 1.30 -11.21 -4.83
C CYS A 78 0.15 -12.11 -5.30
N ASP A 79 0.01 -12.32 -6.60
CA ASP A 79 -0.90 -13.33 -7.17
C ASP A 79 -0.10 -14.20 -8.15
N SER A 80 0.41 -15.34 -7.66
CA SER A 80 1.19 -16.29 -8.47
C SER A 80 0.33 -17.28 -9.26
N ASP A 81 -1.00 -17.24 -9.12
CA ASP A 81 -1.94 -17.98 -9.96
C ASP A 81 -2.50 -17.10 -11.09
N PRO A 82 -1.98 -17.21 -12.33
CA PRO A 82 -2.50 -16.47 -13.49
C PRO A 82 -3.91 -16.92 -13.93
N THR A 83 -4.54 -17.87 -13.23
CA THR A 83 -5.84 -18.46 -13.57
C THR A 83 -6.94 -18.24 -12.53
N THR A 84 -6.58 -17.99 -11.26
CA THR A 84 -7.55 -17.74 -10.17
C THR A 84 -7.20 -16.43 -9.45
N PRO A 85 -7.80 -15.29 -9.83
CA PRO A 85 -7.46 -13.99 -9.25
C PRO A 85 -7.67 -13.95 -7.72
N SER A 86 -6.58 -14.05 -6.95
CA SER A 86 -6.60 -14.05 -5.49
C SER A 86 -5.25 -13.65 -4.92
N CYS A 87 -5.23 -12.64 -4.03
CA CYS A 87 -3.98 -12.20 -3.42
C CYS A 87 -3.48 -13.27 -2.43
N GLU A 88 -2.35 -13.91 -2.75
CA GLU A 88 -1.78 -15.04 -2.02
C GLU A 88 -0.96 -14.56 -0.83
N VAL A 89 -1.47 -14.80 0.37
CA VAL A 89 -0.78 -14.44 1.63
C VAL A 89 0.60 -15.11 1.70
N GLY A 90 1.65 -14.29 1.62
CA GLY A 90 3.05 -14.74 1.66
C GLY A 90 3.78 -14.76 0.30
N ALA A 91 3.13 -14.34 -0.79
CA ALA A 91 3.82 -14.17 -2.08
C ALA A 91 4.75 -12.94 -2.12
N CYS A 92 4.57 -11.99 -1.20
CA CYS A 92 5.45 -10.84 -1.02
C CYS A 92 6.77 -11.22 -0.32
N SER A 93 7.88 -10.59 -0.73
CA SER A 93 9.21 -10.82 -0.16
C SER A 93 9.63 -9.71 0.81
N GLY A 94 10.46 -10.05 1.80
CA GLY A 94 10.93 -9.11 2.81
C GLY A 94 9.81 -8.62 3.73
N ASN A 95 9.92 -7.40 4.25
CA ASN A 95 8.97 -6.85 5.23
C ASN A 95 7.68 -6.27 4.57
N THR A 96 7.15 -6.94 3.55
CA THR A 96 5.94 -6.52 2.82
C THR A 96 4.85 -7.59 2.86
N VAL A 97 3.60 -7.15 2.96
CA VAL A 97 2.41 -8.01 2.97
C VAL A 97 1.53 -7.75 1.75
N CYS A 98 0.74 -8.75 1.40
CA CYS A 98 -0.22 -8.70 0.32
C CYS A 98 -1.38 -7.78 0.70
N SER A 99 -1.60 -6.72 -0.07
CA SER A 99 -2.80 -5.89 0.04
C SER A 99 -4.03 -6.75 -0.24
N LEU A 100 -4.90 -6.94 0.76
CA LEU A 100 -6.15 -7.70 0.66
C LEU A 100 -7.30 -6.85 0.05
N ASP A 101 -6.95 -6.01 -0.92
CA ASP A 101 -7.85 -5.27 -1.80
C ASP A 101 -7.77 -5.84 -3.23
N ALA A 102 -8.53 -5.28 -4.16
CA ALA A 102 -8.57 -5.78 -5.54
C ALA A 102 -7.28 -5.55 -6.35
N ASN A 103 -6.26 -4.90 -5.78
CA ASN A 103 -5.03 -4.57 -6.49
C ASN A 103 -3.95 -5.66 -6.35
N CYS A 104 -4.01 -6.50 -5.31
CA CYS A 104 -3.01 -7.55 -5.01
C CYS A 104 -1.55 -7.07 -5.13
N THR A 105 -1.25 -5.93 -4.50
CA THR A 105 0.10 -5.35 -4.42
C THR A 105 0.80 -5.71 -3.12
N CYS A 106 2.13 -5.81 -3.16
CA CYS A 106 2.94 -5.82 -1.93
C CYS A 106 3.02 -4.41 -1.35
N VAL A 107 2.62 -4.28 -0.09
CA VAL A 107 2.67 -3.04 0.70
C VAL A 107 3.51 -3.28 1.96
N ASP A 108 4.15 -2.23 2.50
CA ASP A 108 4.90 -2.33 3.75
C ASP A 108 4.06 -2.97 4.86
N ALA A 109 4.59 -3.97 5.55
CA ALA A 109 3.89 -4.63 6.63
C ALA A 109 3.59 -3.64 7.78
N PRO A 110 2.43 -3.74 8.45
CA PRO A 110 2.14 -2.91 9.62
C PRO A 110 3.04 -3.34 10.81
N GLN A 111 4.14 -2.60 11.02
CA GLN A 111 5.16 -2.87 12.04
C GLN A 111 5.03 -1.95 13.29
N VAL A 112 5.51 -2.42 14.45
CA VAL A 112 5.45 -1.73 15.76
C VAL A 112 6.78 -1.90 16.51
N VAL A 113 7.51 -0.82 16.84
CA VAL A 113 8.89 -0.93 17.38
C VAL A 113 9.30 0.32 18.19
N GLN A 114 9.90 0.24 19.42
CA GLN A 114 11.36 0.44 19.74
C GLN A 114 12.01 1.72 20.40
N PHE A 115 11.42 2.57 21.24
CA PHE A 115 11.91 3.98 21.42
C PHE A 115 13.16 4.12 22.28
N SER A 116 14.07 4.93 21.74
CA SER A 116 15.33 5.32 22.36
C SER A 116 15.24 6.25 23.58
N ASN A 117 14.25 7.14 23.70
CA ASN A 117 14.21 8.17 24.77
C ASN A 117 13.10 7.97 25.82
N CYS A 118 13.17 6.86 26.57
CA CYS A 118 12.39 6.66 27.81
C CYS A 118 12.94 7.49 28.99
N GLY A 119 13.24 8.78 28.76
CA GLY A 119 13.99 9.64 29.67
C GLY A 119 13.27 9.94 31.00
N ASN A 120 13.99 9.77 32.10
CA ASN A 120 13.60 10.21 33.44
C ASN A 120 14.14 11.63 33.67
N PRO A 121 13.36 12.63 34.14
CA PRO A 121 11.94 12.57 34.45
C PRO A 121 11.06 12.63 33.20
N PRO A 122 9.82 12.10 33.24
CA PRO A 122 8.96 12.08 32.07
C PRO A 122 8.60 13.51 31.61
N PRO A 123 8.72 13.81 30.30
CA PRO A 123 7.96 14.89 29.67
C PRO A 123 6.46 14.72 29.97
N PRO A 124 5.64 15.79 29.92
CA PRO A 124 4.18 15.65 29.99
C PRO A 124 3.74 14.57 29.00
N PRO A 125 2.89 13.62 29.41
CA PRO A 125 2.77 12.32 28.76
C PRO A 125 2.54 12.50 27.26
N PRO A 126 3.43 11.98 26.39
CA PRO A 126 3.21 12.08 24.96
C PRO A 126 1.87 11.44 24.64
N LEU A 127 0.96 12.25 24.08
CA LEU A 127 -0.33 11.79 23.61
C LEU A 127 -0.08 10.61 22.66
N SER A 128 -0.64 9.44 23.02
CA SER A 128 -0.56 8.15 22.33
C SER A 128 0.16 8.22 20.97
N PRO A 129 1.48 7.96 20.91
CA PRO A 129 2.18 7.91 19.65
C PRO A 129 1.78 6.58 18.98
N ASN A 130 0.63 6.58 18.29
CA ASN A 130 0.36 5.58 17.26
C ASN A 130 1.55 5.66 16.29
N PRO A 131 2.38 4.61 16.16
CA PRO A 131 3.55 4.68 15.30
C PRO A 131 3.12 5.03 13.87
N ARG A 132 3.88 5.91 13.22
CA ARG A 132 3.71 6.13 11.77
C ARG A 132 4.27 4.91 11.02
N PRO A 133 3.79 4.63 9.80
CA PRO A 133 4.43 3.65 8.92
C PRO A 133 5.95 3.89 8.85
N ASN A 134 6.71 2.79 8.85
CA ASN A 134 8.18 2.77 8.79
C ASN A 134 8.91 3.45 9.98
N SER A 135 8.24 3.56 11.15
CA SER A 135 8.90 3.91 12.41
C SER A 135 9.69 2.73 12.98
N GLN A 136 10.89 3.00 13.47
CA GLN A 136 11.76 2.02 14.15
C GLN A 136 11.70 2.15 15.70
N ASP A 137 10.97 3.14 16.24
CA ASP A 137 11.02 3.58 17.67
C ASP A 137 9.64 3.94 18.37
N ALA A 138 9.29 3.30 19.52
CA ALA A 138 8.10 3.37 20.44
C ALA A 138 8.34 2.74 21.86
N CYS A 139 8.00 3.40 23.00
CA CYS A 139 8.65 3.18 24.32
C CYS A 139 8.36 1.85 25.05
N ILE A 140 9.17 1.47 26.06
CA ILE A 140 8.78 0.45 27.06
C ILE A 140 7.55 0.91 27.87
N ASN A 141 6.61 -0.01 28.14
CA ASN A 141 5.28 0.30 28.71
C ASN A 141 4.45 1.32 27.91
N SER A 142 4.75 1.56 26.62
CA SER A 142 3.90 2.37 25.75
C SER A 142 2.59 1.66 25.42
N LYS A 143 1.54 2.45 25.15
CA LYS A 143 0.30 1.92 24.56
C LYS A 143 0.49 1.82 23.05
N ILE A 144 0.32 0.62 22.51
CA ILE A 144 0.31 0.37 21.07
C ILE A 144 -1.13 0.56 20.56
N GLY A 145 -1.29 1.40 19.54
CA GLY A 145 -2.59 1.63 18.87
C GLY A 145 -2.49 1.30 17.40
N ALA A 146 -3.19 0.25 16.96
CA ALA A 146 -3.40 -0.06 15.55
C ALA A 146 -4.70 0.60 15.05
N ARG A 147 -4.68 1.14 13.83
CA ARG A 147 -5.89 1.60 13.13
C ARG A 147 -6.05 0.79 11.86
N PHE A 148 -7.15 0.08 11.76
CA PHE A 148 -7.54 -0.65 10.56
C PHE A 148 -8.33 0.27 9.63
N ASP A 149 -8.27 0.00 8.34
CA ASP A 149 -8.98 0.70 7.27
C ASP A 149 -10.40 0.18 7.05
N ARG A 150 -10.71 -0.99 7.62
CA ARG A 150 -12.00 -1.69 7.57
C ARG A 150 -12.45 -2.13 8.95
N ASP A 151 -13.75 -2.40 9.09
CA ASP A 151 -14.33 -2.96 10.31
C ASP A 151 -13.78 -4.37 10.59
N ILE A 152 -13.38 -4.61 11.84
CA ILE A 152 -13.03 -5.95 12.33
C ILE A 152 -14.23 -6.55 13.06
N ASN A 153 -14.48 -7.84 12.83
CA ASN A 153 -15.42 -8.61 13.64
C ASN A 153 -14.86 -8.74 15.08
N PRO A 154 -15.51 -8.16 16.12
CA PRO A 154 -14.97 -8.21 17.48
C PRO A 154 -14.85 -9.63 18.03
N ALA A 155 -15.61 -10.61 17.50
CA ALA A 155 -15.50 -12.01 17.91
C ALA A 155 -14.20 -12.70 17.46
N THR A 156 -13.45 -12.14 16.49
CA THR A 156 -12.16 -12.69 16.04
C THR A 156 -10.96 -12.08 16.78
N LEU A 157 -11.18 -10.99 17.52
CA LEU A 157 -10.21 -10.36 18.42
C LEU A 157 -10.07 -11.15 19.73
N ILE A 158 -9.48 -12.34 19.64
CA ILE A 158 -9.17 -13.20 20.78
C ILE A 158 -7.65 -13.33 20.98
N PRO A 159 -7.15 -13.56 22.21
CA PRO A 159 -5.71 -13.58 22.50
C PRO A 159 -4.89 -14.63 21.74
N SER A 160 -5.52 -15.66 21.15
CA SER A 160 -4.86 -16.63 20.28
C SER A 160 -4.64 -16.13 18.84
N ASN A 161 -5.43 -15.14 18.41
CA ASN A 161 -5.46 -14.62 17.04
C ASN A 161 -4.67 -13.31 16.90
N ILE A 162 -4.31 -12.67 18.01
CA ILE A 162 -3.49 -11.45 18.03
C ILE A 162 -2.21 -11.75 18.80
N LYS A 163 -1.07 -11.62 18.12
CA LYS A 163 0.25 -11.84 18.69
C LYS A 163 1.05 -10.54 18.70
N VAL A 164 2.02 -10.47 19.60
CA VAL A 164 3.11 -9.50 19.54
C VAL A 164 4.37 -10.31 19.38
N ASP A 165 5.03 -10.07 18.25
CA ASP A 165 6.17 -10.84 17.79
C ASP A 165 7.44 -10.03 18.06
N ASP A 166 8.41 -10.65 18.74
CA ASP A 166 9.71 -10.05 18.99
C ASP A 166 10.71 -10.52 17.93
N CYS A 167 11.10 -9.60 17.05
CA CYS A 167 12.03 -9.85 15.95
C CYS A 167 13.51 -9.79 16.39
N GLY A 168 13.79 -9.37 17.64
CA GLY A 168 15.14 -9.27 18.18
C GLY A 168 16.05 -8.35 17.37
N SER A 169 16.94 -8.94 16.56
CA SER A 169 17.88 -8.23 15.67
C SER A 169 17.50 -8.31 14.18
N ASP A 170 16.42 -9.01 13.84
CA ASP A 170 15.96 -9.20 12.46
C ASP A 170 15.16 -7.97 12.00
N PRO A 171 15.64 -7.20 11.00
CA PRO A 171 14.93 -6.01 10.52
C PRO A 171 13.67 -6.33 9.69
N ASN A 172 13.47 -7.60 9.31
CA ASN A 172 12.36 -8.06 8.48
C ASN A 172 11.41 -9.02 9.20
N CYS A 173 11.74 -9.48 10.41
CA CYS A 173 10.95 -10.44 11.20
C CYS A 173 10.69 -11.78 10.47
N ASP A 174 11.63 -12.24 9.64
CA ASP A 174 11.46 -13.38 8.72
C ASP A 174 11.99 -14.71 9.30
N SER A 175 12.80 -14.63 10.36
CA SER A 175 13.38 -15.79 11.06
C SER A 175 12.73 -16.07 12.42
N THR A 176 12.93 -17.28 12.97
CA THR A 176 12.27 -17.88 14.16
C THR A 176 11.77 -16.88 15.21
N ILE A 177 10.52 -16.45 15.02
CA ILE A 177 9.85 -15.44 15.85
C ILE A 177 9.51 -16.02 17.21
N SER A 178 9.91 -15.33 18.29
CA SER A 178 9.40 -15.62 19.63
C SER A 178 8.22 -14.70 19.96
N VAL A 179 7.04 -15.30 20.19
CA VAL A 179 5.87 -14.59 20.72
C VAL A 179 6.18 -14.17 22.17
N SER A 180 6.41 -12.88 22.41
CA SER A 180 6.91 -12.39 23.71
C SER A 180 5.81 -11.90 24.66
N GLY A 181 4.55 -11.85 24.20
CA GLY A 181 3.44 -11.35 25.00
C GLY A 181 2.06 -11.80 24.55
N THR A 182 1.06 -11.44 25.37
CA THR A 182 -0.37 -11.68 25.10
C THR A 182 -1.11 -10.36 25.25
N ILE A 183 -1.86 -9.95 24.22
CA ILE A 183 -2.68 -8.73 24.28
C ILE A 183 -3.94 -9.02 25.09
N ASN A 184 -4.08 -8.31 26.22
CA ASN A 184 -5.33 -8.27 26.97
C ASN A 184 -6.23 -7.17 26.39
N ILE A 185 -7.37 -7.56 25.86
CA ILE A 185 -8.41 -6.66 25.37
C ILE A 185 -9.40 -6.43 26.52
N TYR A 186 -9.64 -5.17 26.86
CA TYR A 186 -10.52 -4.72 27.94
C TYR A 186 -11.68 -3.90 27.38
#